data_AF-A0A2S9DU19-F1
#
_entry.id   AF-A0A2S9DU19-F1
#
_cell.length_a   1.000
_cell.length_b   1.000
_cell.length_c   1.000
_cell.angle_alpha   90.00
_cell.angle_beta   90.00
_cell.angle_gamma   90.00
#
_symmetry.space_group_name_H-M   'P 1'
#
loop_
_entity.id
_entity.type
_entity.pdbx_description
1 polymer ?
#
loop_
_entity_poly.entity_id
_entity_poly.type
_entity_poly.pdbx_seq_one_letter_code
_entity_poly.pdbx_strand_id
1 'polypeptide(L)' 'MAQERNLPSGWLNSSATAFIPAGAKWISINLGDGLKAYIASPDTLLAMKLSSARDRDMLDISFLLEKLGIQNVDAATE' A
#
# COMPACT_ATOMS: atom_id res chain seq x y z
N MET A 1 -15.61 -20.62 5.57
CA MET A 1 -14.46 -20.28 4.68
C MET A 1 -13.09 -20.74 5.18
N ALA A 2 -12.62 -20.38 6.39
CA ALA A 2 -11.33 -20.84 6.93
C ALA A 2 -11.44 -22.23 7.61
N GLN A 3 -12.46 -22.42 8.44
CA GLN A 3 -12.74 -23.69 9.13
C GLN A 3 -13.09 -24.83 8.17
N GLU A 4 -13.86 -24.54 7.11
CA GLU A 4 -14.16 -25.45 5.99
C GLU A 4 -12.91 -25.90 5.21
N ARG A 5 -11.78 -25.20 5.36
CA ARG A 5 -10.51 -25.48 4.69
C ARG A 5 -9.40 -25.91 5.66
N ASN A 6 -9.73 -26.20 6.92
CA ASN A 6 -8.74 -26.47 7.98
C ASN A 6 -7.65 -25.39 8.12
N LEU A 7 -7.99 -24.14 7.83
CA LEU A 7 -7.07 -23.01 7.96
C LEU A 7 -7.12 -22.43 9.39
N PRO A 8 -5.99 -21.94 9.93
CA PRO A 8 -5.96 -21.27 11.24
C PRO A 8 -6.97 -20.12 11.33
N SER A 9 -7.50 -19.87 12.53
CA SER A 9 -8.51 -18.83 12.78
C SER A 9 -8.03 -17.40 12.45
N GLY A 10 -6.72 -17.18 12.34
CA GLY A 10 -6.10 -15.93 11.90
C GLY A 10 -5.51 -15.96 10.49
N TRP A 11 -5.82 -16.99 9.70
CA TRP A 11 -5.29 -17.14 8.33
C TRP A 11 -5.57 -15.90 7.47
N LEU A 12 -6.77 -15.33 7.58
CA LEU A 12 -7.07 -14.02 7.06
C LEU A 12 -6.99 -13.02 8.22
N ASN A 13 -5.87 -12.32 8.34
CA ASN A 13 -5.70 -11.28 9.37
C ASN A 13 -6.03 -9.90 8.79
N SER A 14 -6.61 -9.05 9.63
CA SER A 14 -6.87 -7.63 9.36
C SER A 14 -6.01 -6.73 10.25
N SER A 15 -4.91 -7.25 10.79
CA SER A 15 -4.05 -6.51 11.72
C SER A 15 -3.42 -5.26 11.08
N ALA A 16 -3.26 -5.28 9.75
CA ALA A 16 -2.74 -4.14 9.00
C ALA A 16 -3.76 -3.02 8.77
N THR A 17 -5.06 -3.23 9.03
CA THR A 17 -6.12 -2.28 8.69
C THR A 17 -5.94 -0.91 9.34
N ALA A 18 -5.38 -0.85 10.55
CA ALA A 18 -5.11 0.41 11.25
C ALA A 18 -4.07 1.30 10.55
N PHE A 19 -3.25 0.74 9.66
CA PHE A 19 -2.20 1.46 8.93
C PHE A 19 -2.62 1.83 7.50
N ILE A 20 -3.85 1.50 7.10
CA ILE A 20 -4.37 1.79 5.78
C ILE A 20 -5.19 3.09 5.86
N PRO A 21 -4.83 4.13 5.09
CA PRO A 21 -5.55 5.40 5.14
C PRO A 21 -6.98 5.25 4.61
N ALA A 22 -7.89 6.09 5.13
CA ALA A 22 -9.24 6.18 4.59
C ALA A 22 -9.19 6.58 3.11
N GLY A 23 -9.97 5.89 2.26
CA GLY A 23 -9.95 6.12 0.81
C GLY A 23 -8.75 5.52 0.07
N ALA A 24 -8.01 4.60 0.69
CA ALA A 24 -6.92 3.87 0.04
C ALA A 24 -7.35 3.27 -1.32
N LYS A 25 -6.57 3.57 -2.36
CA LYS A 25 -6.74 3.02 -3.70
C LYS A 25 -5.89 1.76 -3.82
N TRP A 26 -6.44 0.74 -4.46
CA TRP A 26 -5.79 -0.55 -4.65
C TRP A 26 -5.60 -0.83 -6.14
N ILE A 27 -4.45 -1.40 -6.49
CA ILE A 27 -4.17 -1.91 -7.82
C ILE A 27 -3.99 -3.42 -7.74
N SER A 28 -4.53 -4.15 -8.72
CA SER A 28 -4.36 -5.59 -8.81
C SER A 28 -3.04 -5.94 -9.50
N ILE A 29 -2.28 -6.85 -8.91
CA ILE A 29 -1.13 -7.50 -9.53
C ILE A 29 -1.44 -8.98 -9.73
N ASN A 30 -1.07 -9.50 -10.90
CA ASN A 30 -1.16 -10.92 -11.18
C ASN A 30 0.11 -11.59 -10.67
N LEU A 31 -0.03 -12.58 -9.79
CA LEU A 31 1.10 -13.33 -9.22
C LEU A 31 1.41 -14.61 -10.02
N GLY A 32 0.63 -14.93 -11.05
CA GLY A 32 0.68 -16.22 -11.73
C GLY A 32 -0.18 -17.28 -11.03
N ASP A 33 -0.31 -18.47 -11.64
CA ASP A 33 -0.99 -19.64 -11.04
C ASP A 33 -2.42 -19.38 -10.51
N GLY A 34 -3.15 -18.47 -11.16
CA GLY A 34 -4.50 -18.07 -10.74
C GLY A 34 -4.55 -17.18 -9.49
N LEU A 35 -3.39 -16.75 -8.98
CA LEU A 35 -3.26 -15.87 -7.82
C LEU A 35 -3.24 -14.40 -8.25
N LYS A 36 -3.97 -13.59 -7.49
CA LYS A 36 -3.95 -12.12 -7.59
C LYS A 36 -3.66 -11.53 -6.23
N ALA A 37 -2.82 -10.51 -6.19
CA ALA A 37 -2.68 -9.65 -5.03
C ALA A 37 -3.23 -8.26 -5.35
N TYR A 38 -3.69 -7.58 -4.30
CA TYR A 38 -4.05 -6.18 -4.36
C TYR A 38 -3.04 -5.44 -3.51
N ILE A 39 -2.38 -4.44 -4.10
CA ILE A 39 -1.42 -3.58 -3.41
C ILE A 39 -1.93 -2.15 -3.43
N ALA A 40 -1.56 -1.37 -2.42
CA ALA A 40 -1.87 0.05 -2.40
C ALA A 40 -1.27 0.72 -3.65
N SER A 41 -2.03 1.62 -4.27
CA SER A 41 -1.57 2.44 -5.39
C SER A 41 -0.34 3.25 -4.99
N PRO A 42 0.52 3.68 -5.94
CA PRO A 42 1.63 4.58 -5.65
C PRO A 42 1.24 5.82 -4.82
N ASP A 43 0.10 6.46 -5.10
CA ASP A 43 -0.40 7.63 -4.34
C ASP A 43 -0.67 7.28 -2.87
N THR A 44 -1.41 6.19 -2.64
CA THR A 44 -1.70 5.65 -1.30
C THR A 44 -0.41 5.28 -0.56
N LEU A 45 0.55 4.66 -1.24
CA LEU A 45 1.86 4.31 -0.64
C LEU A 45 2.65 5.55 -0.25
N LEU A 46 2.63 6.61 -1.08
CA LEU A 46 3.27 7.88 -0.76
C LEU A 46 2.63 8.52 0.46
N ALA A 47 1.30 8.58 0.52
CA ALA A 47 0.57 9.09 1.68
C ALA A 47 0.91 8.32 2.96
N MET A 48 0.99 6.98 2.89
CA MET A 48 1.39 6.14 4.02
C MET A 48 2.81 6.46 4.47
N LYS A 49 3.76 6.58 3.53
CA LYS A 49 5.16 6.91 3.85
C LYS A 49 5.33 8.30 4.46
N LEU A 50 4.60 9.29 3.94
CA LEU A 50 4.57 10.64 4.51
C LEU A 50 3.95 10.66 5.91
N SER A 51 2.92 9.84 6.16
CA SER A 51 2.29 9.76 7.49
C SER A 51 3.20 9.13 8.56
N SER A 52 4.12 8.24 8.16
CA SER A 52 5.08 7.65 9.10
C SER A 52 6.32 8.51 9.34
N ALA A 53 6.67 9.38 8.38
CA ALA A 53 7.74 10.40 8.43
C ALA A 53 9.03 9.96 9.15
N ARG A 54 9.54 8.76 8.85
CA ARG A 54 10.79 8.26 9.44
C ARG A 54 11.96 8.53 8.49
N ASP A 55 13.14 8.79 9.02
CA ASP A 55 14.35 9.02 8.20
C ASP A 55 14.63 7.87 7.21
N ARG A 56 14.31 6.63 7.60
CA ARG A 56 14.46 5.45 6.73
C ARG A 56 13.50 5.42 5.54
N ASP A 57 12.44 6.19 5.58
CA ASP A 57 11.43 6.23 4.52
C ASP A 57 11.85 7.18 3.37
N MET A 58 12.95 7.94 3.52
CA MET A 58 13.36 8.96 2.55
C MET A 58 13.63 8.42 1.14
N LEU A 59 14.24 7.23 1.04
CA LEU A 59 14.50 6.58 -0.24
C LEU A 59 13.20 6.13 -0.92
N ASP A 60 12.26 5.58 -0.14
CA ASP A 60 10.96 5.15 -0.64
C ASP A 60 10.10 6.34 -1.07
N ILE A 61 10.14 7.45 -0.32
CA ILE A 61 9.45 8.70 -0.67
C ILE A 61 10.01 9.25 -1.98
N SER A 62 11.34 9.34 -2.10
CA SER A 62 12.01 9.83 -3.31
C SER A 62 11.61 9.00 -4.54
N PHE A 63 11.64 7.67 -4.42
CA PHE A 63 11.23 6.76 -5.48
C PHE A 63 9.75 6.95 -5.88
N LEU A 64 8.86 7.12 -4.90
CA LEU A 64 7.43 7.30 -5.15
C LEU A 64 7.12 8.66 -5.80
N LEU A 65 7.80 9.73 -5.38
CA LEU A 65 7.69 11.05 -6.00
C LEU A 65 8.12 11.02 -7.47
N GLU A 66 9.26 10.39 -7.78
CA GLU A 66 9.73 10.21 -9.15
C GLU A 66 8.73 9.40 -9.99
N LYS A 67 8.25 8.27 -9.45
CA LYS A 67 7.27 7.41 -10.12
C LYS A 67 5.95 8.12 -10.41
N LEU A 68 5.54 9.04 -9.54
CA LEU A 68 4.32 9.84 -9.70
C LEU A 68 4.55 11.11 -10.53
N GLY A 69 5.79 11.41 -10.93
CA GLY A 69 6.12 12.63 -11.67
C GLY A 69 6.03 13.91 -10.82
N ILE A 70 6.05 13.80 -9.50
CA ILE A 70 5.97 14.93 -8.58
C ILE A 70 7.38 15.51 -8.42
N GLN A 71 7.66 16.59 -9.14
CA GLN A 71 8.97 17.25 -9.16
C GLN A 71 9.01 18.56 -8.36
N ASN A 72 7.85 19.06 -7.93
CA ASN A 72 7.74 20.27 -7.11
C ASN A 72 6.72 20.04 -5.98
N VAL A 73 6.85 20.84 -4.91
CA VAL A 73 5.98 20.76 -3.73
C VAL A 73 4.53 21.12 -4.08
N ASP A 74 4.34 22.01 -5.05
CA ASP A 74 3.01 22.48 -5.47
C ASP A 74 2.17 21.35 -6.11
N ALA A 75 2.79 20.45 -6.88
CA ALA A 75 2.10 19.28 -7.46
C ALA A 75 1.67 18.24 -6.43
N ALA A 76 2.09 18.35 -5.17
CA ALA A 76 1.71 17.41 -4.12
C ALA A 76 0.39 17.79 -3.40
N THR A 77 -0.27 18.89 -3.79
CA THR A 77 -1.45 19.45 -3.07
C THR A 77 -2.77 19.43 -3.84
N GLU A 78 -2.79 18.98 -5.10
CA GLU A 78 -4.01 18.84 -5.92
C GLU A 78 -4.65 17.44 -5.86
#